data_AF-A0A3R7LTJ3-F1
#
_entry.id   AF-A0A3R7LTJ3-F1
#
_cell.length_a   1.000
_cell.length_b   1.000
_cell.length_c   1.000
_cell.angle_alpha   90.00
_cell.angle_beta   90.00
_cell.angle_gamma   90.00
#
_symmetry.space_group_name_H-M   'P 1'
#
loop_
_entity.id
_entity.type
_entity.pdbx_description
1 polymer ?
#
loop_
_entity_poly.entity_id
_entity_poly.type
_entity_poly.pdbx_seq_one_letter_code
_entity_poly.pdbx_strand_id
1 'polypeptide(L)'
;MTGLTEDEIRGSPLWQHMKKVLLQVVQQQPSSALDAIVPASFVVQTGGAVPPHVTTIYADHRPRVFNTVPPDALENLRWASSFGKVLAPPKPRRRPTEEDEEAPPEEEDEPEEEVLPGEVSDVVGEQAVFNSVGEGLQPEEAFRLVVGMKQLVKMEPLATARFWGKVFGASADYYIAETKIDPERLPEEEEDDGAAEDEEEEGVPIDNVADVLFSHGARRRADAGTEPAGSGLNEWVYYAALTTDPTSWTRLPEVTPNQVIVARHIRRGFTGDLESVVATHPHFPGREKNYLRAQIARISCACRVAPRDMYTTEGAVPEEEDEDGNLLPPPETVKAYTTLPPLNPQEVPDEEDGEAIEPVKSWFYGYRDDELLQGKYWVHIAPTLLKTGRTVAVETEEQQGEVDVDHSEKIHPFLCDVSRDNPLTYASHSRSQLPAWSFRKAFHNESSKTFTYVARSGTWPGAFTYAVTELGQPGSRYQSVYIGTGLKSLHGVNYAPRLPPRCLVEYPEIELLLQRDGTADDELEYAPPPPKPEASEEEEEEEA
;
A
#
# COMPACT_ATOMS: atom_id res chain seq x y z
N MET A 1 -59.55 -4.91 45.43
CA MET A 1 -58.13 -5.29 45.48
C MET A 1 -57.61 -4.97 46.88
N THR A 2 -57.74 -5.90 47.81
CA THR A 2 -57.05 -5.85 49.10
C THR A 2 -55.69 -6.49 48.89
N GLY A 3 -54.63 -5.70 48.83
CA GLY A 3 -53.30 -6.25 48.55
C GLY A 3 -52.23 -5.18 48.66
N LEU A 4 -51.23 -5.48 49.49
CA LEU A 4 -50.11 -4.66 49.94
C LEU A 4 -50.40 -3.91 51.26
N THR A 5 -49.64 -4.29 52.29
CA THR A 5 -49.52 -3.56 53.55
C THR A 5 -48.76 -2.26 53.34
N GLU A 6 -48.94 -1.27 54.22
CA GLU A 6 -48.30 0.04 54.06
C GLU A 6 -46.76 -0.05 54.05
N ASP A 7 -46.21 -1.01 54.80
CA ASP A 7 -44.77 -1.28 54.84
C ASP A 7 -44.27 -1.87 53.51
N GLU A 8 -45.06 -2.73 52.86
CA GLU A 8 -44.75 -3.25 51.51
C GLU A 8 -44.83 -2.15 50.44
N ILE A 9 -45.75 -1.20 50.57
CA ILE A 9 -45.84 -0.03 49.67
C ILE A 9 -44.61 0.87 49.85
N ARG A 10 -44.21 1.16 51.09
CA ARG A 10 -43.03 1.99 51.38
C ARG A 10 -41.70 1.30 51.03
N GLY A 11 -41.69 -0.03 51.04
CA GLY A 11 -40.58 -0.85 50.55
C GLY A 11 -40.51 -0.96 49.03
N SER A 12 -41.57 -0.59 48.31
CA SER A 12 -41.63 -0.76 46.86
C SER A 12 -40.58 0.11 46.12
N PRO A 13 -40.03 -0.39 45.00
CA PRO A 13 -39.05 0.35 44.21
C PRO A 13 -39.64 1.65 43.63
N LEU A 14 -40.94 1.66 43.30
CA LEU A 14 -41.63 2.86 42.83
C LEU A 14 -41.70 3.94 43.92
N TRP A 15 -42.02 3.54 45.16
CA TRP A 15 -42.05 4.46 46.29
C TRP A 15 -40.66 5.05 46.57
N GLN A 16 -39.62 4.21 46.55
CA GLN A 16 -38.25 4.70 46.71
C GLN A 16 -37.81 5.64 45.58
N HIS A 17 -38.20 5.34 44.34
CA HIS A 17 -37.93 6.19 43.19
C HIS A 17 -38.62 7.55 43.33
N MET A 18 -39.94 7.57 43.51
CA MET A 18 -40.70 8.82 43.72
C MET A 18 -40.20 9.64 44.91
N LYS A 19 -39.80 8.98 46.01
CA LYS A 19 -39.19 9.64 47.16
C LYS A 19 -37.90 10.38 46.77
N LYS A 20 -37.02 9.73 45.97
CA LYS A 20 -35.78 10.35 45.49
C LYS A 20 -36.07 11.51 44.51
N VAL A 21 -37.03 11.36 43.62
CA VAL A 21 -37.44 12.41 42.67
C VAL A 21 -37.96 13.64 43.40
N LEU A 22 -38.89 13.44 44.33
CA LEU A 22 -39.45 14.54 45.13
C LEU A 22 -38.37 15.20 45.99
N LEU A 23 -37.46 14.41 46.57
CA LEU A 23 -36.33 14.94 47.34
C LEU A 23 -35.41 15.79 46.47
N GLN A 24 -35.14 15.39 45.22
CA GLN A 24 -34.35 16.17 44.27
C GLN A 24 -35.05 17.47 43.87
N VAL A 25 -36.35 17.44 43.58
CA VAL A 25 -37.13 18.66 43.25
C VAL A 25 -37.14 19.63 44.43
N VAL A 26 -37.32 19.12 45.66
CA VAL A 26 -37.27 19.94 46.88
C VAL A 26 -35.89 20.53 47.12
N GLN A 27 -34.82 19.79 46.87
CA GLN A 27 -33.45 20.29 47.01
C GLN A 27 -33.11 21.38 45.99
N GLN A 28 -33.58 21.22 44.74
CA GLN A 28 -33.28 22.17 43.67
C GLN A 28 -34.18 23.42 43.69
N GLN A 29 -35.32 23.37 44.39
CA GLN A 29 -36.31 24.46 44.49
C GLN A 29 -36.59 25.16 43.14
N PRO A 30 -36.99 24.42 42.09
CA PRO A 30 -37.28 25.01 40.79
C PRO A 30 -38.52 25.91 40.88
N SER A 31 -38.55 26.95 40.04
CA SER A 31 -39.65 27.92 39.97
C SER A 31 -41.00 27.28 39.65
N SER A 32 -41.01 26.23 38.81
CA SER A 32 -42.16 25.36 38.57
C SER A 32 -41.84 23.94 39.03
N ALA A 33 -42.35 23.57 40.21
CA ALA A 33 -42.07 22.27 40.81
C ALA A 33 -42.68 21.11 40.02
N LEU A 34 -43.85 21.30 39.40
CA LEU A 34 -44.55 20.23 38.66
C LEU A 34 -43.83 19.86 37.37
N ASP A 35 -43.36 20.87 36.62
CA ASP A 35 -42.63 20.65 35.37
C ASP A 35 -41.26 20.01 35.62
N ALA A 36 -40.68 20.21 36.80
CA ALA A 36 -39.38 19.66 37.19
C ALA A 36 -39.42 18.18 37.62
N ILE A 37 -40.60 17.60 37.87
CA ILE A 37 -40.73 16.20 38.33
C ILE A 37 -40.24 15.22 37.26
N VAL A 38 -40.59 15.45 35.99
CA VAL A 38 -40.20 14.54 34.90
C VAL A 38 -38.69 14.57 34.64
N PRO A 39 -38.05 15.75 34.49
CA PRO A 39 -36.58 15.83 34.42
C PRO A 39 -35.87 15.26 35.65
N ALA A 40 -36.37 15.54 36.86
CA ALA A 40 -35.78 14.98 38.08
C ALA A 40 -35.90 13.44 38.13
N SER A 41 -37.01 12.87 37.65
CA SER A 41 -37.16 11.42 37.51
C SER A 41 -36.12 10.82 36.59
N PHE A 42 -35.86 11.47 35.45
CA PHE A 42 -34.83 11.03 34.52
C PHE A 42 -33.45 11.06 35.18
N VAL A 43 -33.11 12.16 35.87
CA VAL A 43 -31.82 12.31 36.57
C VAL A 43 -31.64 11.28 37.70
N VAL A 44 -32.68 10.96 38.46
CA VAL A 44 -32.60 9.90 39.49
C VAL A 44 -32.37 8.52 38.85
N GLN A 45 -32.95 8.25 37.67
CA GLN A 45 -32.78 6.98 36.96
C GLN A 45 -31.41 6.82 36.31
N THR A 46 -30.92 7.87 35.66
CA THR A 46 -29.66 7.83 34.89
C THR A 46 -28.44 8.24 35.73
N GLY A 47 -28.65 8.75 36.95
CA GLY A 47 -27.62 9.41 37.75
C GLY A 47 -27.49 10.90 37.40
N GLY A 48 -27.09 11.70 38.40
CA GLY A 48 -26.74 13.11 38.20
C GLY A 48 -25.52 13.26 37.31
N ALA A 49 -25.50 14.28 36.46
CA ALA A 49 -24.27 14.70 35.82
C ALA A 49 -23.24 15.02 36.93
N VAL A 50 -22.08 14.36 36.88
CA VAL A 50 -20.95 14.73 37.73
C VAL A 50 -20.63 16.18 37.41
N PRO A 51 -20.77 17.12 38.38
CA PRO A 51 -20.46 18.52 38.09
C PRO A 51 -19.00 18.58 37.63
N PRO A 52 -18.69 19.37 36.58
CA PRO A 52 -17.30 19.56 36.18
C PRO A 52 -16.53 20.02 37.40
N HIS A 53 -15.38 19.40 37.66
CA HIS A 53 -14.50 19.88 38.72
C HIS A 53 -14.23 21.35 38.47
N VAL A 54 -14.64 22.20 39.41
CA VAL A 54 -14.43 23.65 39.33
C VAL A 54 -12.93 23.86 39.40
N THR A 55 -12.27 23.92 38.24
CA THR A 55 -10.94 24.49 38.14
C THR A 55 -11.10 25.98 38.46
N THR A 56 -10.29 26.48 39.39
CA THR A 56 -10.21 27.92 39.66
C THR A 56 -10.02 28.64 38.33
N ILE A 57 -10.78 29.70 38.08
CA ILE A 57 -10.78 30.49 36.83
C ILE A 57 -9.39 31.09 36.51
N TYR A 58 -8.46 31.05 37.49
CA TYR A 58 -7.04 31.41 37.36
C TYR A 58 -6.09 30.20 37.53
N ALA A 59 -6.52 28.99 37.18
CA ALA A 59 -5.62 27.86 37.06
C ALA A 59 -4.78 28.04 35.79
N ASP A 60 -3.47 27.88 35.95
CA ASP A 60 -2.48 27.73 34.89
C ASP A 60 -3.08 26.95 33.70
N HIS A 61 -3.05 27.53 32.49
CA HIS A 61 -3.71 26.98 31.29
C HIS A 61 -3.08 25.65 30.82
N ARG A 62 -2.02 25.22 31.51
CA ARG A 62 -1.36 23.94 31.32
C ARG A 62 -2.16 22.86 32.05
N PRO A 63 -2.69 21.85 31.35
CA PRO A 63 -3.37 20.73 31.99
C PRO A 63 -2.41 20.06 32.99
N ARG A 64 -2.83 19.96 34.26
CA ARG A 64 -2.05 19.23 35.27
C ARG A 64 -2.22 17.74 35.02
N VAL A 65 -1.10 17.02 34.88
CA VAL A 65 -1.10 15.56 34.74
C VAL A 65 -1.60 14.97 36.07
N PHE A 66 -2.83 14.47 36.09
CA PHE A 66 -3.37 13.73 37.23
C PHE A 66 -2.95 12.26 37.13
N ASN A 67 -2.71 11.60 38.27
CA ASN A 67 -2.39 10.17 38.35
C ASN A 67 -3.52 9.23 37.85
N THR A 68 -4.64 9.80 37.36
CA THR A 68 -5.79 9.09 36.79
C THR A 68 -5.75 9.01 35.27
N VAL A 69 -4.65 9.44 34.64
CA VAL A 69 -4.45 9.31 33.19
C VAL A 69 -4.51 7.82 32.85
N PRO A 70 -5.46 7.36 31.99
CA PRO A 70 -5.53 5.98 31.56
C PRO A 70 -4.18 5.55 30.95
N PRO A 71 -3.75 4.28 31.11
CA PRO A 71 -2.49 3.80 30.53
C PRO A 71 -2.41 4.08 29.02
N ASP A 72 -3.53 3.96 28.30
CA ASP A 72 -3.67 4.24 26.87
C ASP A 72 -3.33 5.68 26.49
N ALA A 73 -3.47 6.64 27.42
CA ALA A 73 -3.13 8.03 27.15
C ALA A 73 -1.61 8.27 27.06
N LEU A 74 -0.77 7.41 27.66
CA LEU A 74 0.67 7.47 27.42
C LEU A 74 1.01 7.06 25.99
N GLU A 75 0.37 6.01 25.45
CA GLU A 75 0.55 5.59 24.06
C GLU A 75 0.11 6.68 23.09
N ASN A 76 -1.05 7.29 23.35
CA ASN A 76 -1.56 8.44 22.57
C ASN A 76 -0.69 9.70 22.64
N LEU A 77 0.27 9.79 23.56
CA LEU A 77 1.19 10.94 23.71
C LEU A 77 2.62 10.63 23.28
N ARG A 78 2.96 9.38 22.93
CA ARG A 78 4.32 9.03 22.48
C ARG A 78 4.74 9.86 21.28
N TRP A 79 3.85 10.01 20.29
CA TRP A 79 4.11 10.82 19.11
C TRP A 79 4.38 12.29 19.45
N ALA A 80 3.72 12.85 20.46
CA ALA A 80 3.95 14.24 20.84
C ALA A 80 5.36 14.42 21.42
N SER A 81 5.86 13.43 22.15
CA SER A 81 7.23 13.43 22.65
C SER A 81 8.26 13.21 21.54
N SER A 82 8.03 12.28 20.61
CA SER A 82 8.95 12.05 19.49
C SER A 82 8.97 13.25 18.56
N PHE A 83 7.80 13.74 18.14
CA PHE A 83 7.63 14.94 17.34
C PHE A 83 8.28 16.17 17.99
N GLY A 84 8.09 16.36 19.31
CA GLY A 84 8.71 17.46 20.04
C GLY A 84 10.23 17.38 20.10
N LYS A 85 10.84 16.18 20.04
CA LYS A 85 12.30 16.02 19.93
C LYS A 85 12.79 16.39 18.53
N VAL A 86 12.06 16.00 17.50
CA VAL A 86 12.45 16.25 16.09
C VAL A 86 12.30 17.72 15.73
N LEU A 87 11.26 18.38 16.25
CA LEU A 87 11.03 19.82 16.04
C LEU A 87 11.89 20.70 16.96
N ALA A 88 12.55 20.12 17.96
CA ALA A 88 13.34 20.91 18.89
C ALA A 88 14.44 21.67 18.12
N PRO A 89 14.55 23.00 18.29
CA PRO A 89 15.64 23.74 17.68
C PRO A 89 16.97 23.17 18.18
N PRO A 90 18.04 23.21 17.35
CA PRO A 90 19.36 22.79 17.79
C PRO A 90 19.71 23.52 19.09
N LYS A 91 20.22 22.76 20.07
CA LYS A 91 20.49 23.31 21.40
C LYS A 91 21.47 24.48 21.27
N PRO A 92 21.15 25.67 21.82
CA PRO A 92 22.11 26.77 21.80
C PRO A 92 23.37 26.35 22.56
N ARG A 93 24.55 26.72 22.05
CA ARG A 93 25.84 26.44 22.68
C ARG A 93 25.80 26.84 24.16
N ARG A 94 26.19 25.93 25.06
CA ARG A 94 26.44 26.30 26.45
C ARG A 94 27.63 27.26 26.48
N ARG A 95 27.57 28.32 27.31
CA ARG A 95 28.77 29.11 27.57
C ARG A 95 29.81 28.16 28.20
N PRO A 96 31.05 28.14 27.72
CA PRO A 96 32.09 27.32 28.34
C PRO A 96 32.16 27.68 29.83
N THR A 97 32.18 26.66 30.67
CA THR A 97 32.45 26.84 32.10
C THR A 97 33.97 26.98 32.23
N GLU A 98 34.50 27.62 33.29
CA GLU A 98 35.96 27.83 33.46
C GLU A 98 36.80 26.53 33.41
N GLU A 99 36.17 25.36 33.52
CA GLU A 99 36.79 24.02 33.36
C GLU A 99 36.96 23.58 31.88
N ASP A 100 36.26 24.20 30.93
CA ASP A 100 36.30 23.89 29.49
C ASP A 100 37.40 24.69 28.74
N GLU A 101 38.08 25.64 29.40
CA GLU A 101 39.12 26.50 28.79
C GLU A 101 40.48 25.79 28.56
N GLU A 102 40.70 24.60 29.13
CA GLU A 102 41.94 23.82 28.95
C GLU A 102 41.90 22.82 27.77
N ALA A 103 40.75 22.64 27.12
CA ALA A 103 40.65 21.78 25.93
C ALA A 103 41.04 22.57 24.67
N PRO A 104 41.87 22.01 23.75
CA PRO A 104 42.17 22.68 22.49
C PRO A 104 40.87 22.92 21.70
N PRO A 105 40.73 24.07 21.03
CA PRO A 105 39.52 24.41 20.30
C PRO A 105 39.29 23.37 19.19
N GLU A 106 38.23 22.57 19.32
CA GLU A 106 37.70 21.78 18.21
C GLU A 106 37.28 22.77 17.10
N GLU A 107 37.69 22.46 15.86
CA GLU A 107 37.47 23.33 14.70
C GLU A 107 35.98 23.68 14.55
N GLU A 108 35.74 24.94 14.20
CA GLU A 108 34.48 25.63 14.34
C GLU A 108 33.48 25.23 13.25
N ASP A 109 32.53 24.33 13.55
CA ASP A 109 31.35 24.18 12.68
C ASP A 109 30.38 25.36 12.94
N GLU A 110 30.19 26.19 11.90
CA GLU A 110 29.14 27.21 11.79
C GLU A 110 27.75 26.60 12.08
N PRO A 111 26.68 27.38 12.37
CA PRO A 111 25.33 26.82 12.36
C PRO A 111 25.02 26.40 10.92
N GLU A 112 25.36 25.16 10.58
CA GLU A 112 24.99 24.55 9.31
C GLU A 112 23.48 24.70 9.19
N GLU A 113 23.05 25.44 8.16
CA GLU A 113 21.71 25.31 7.65
C GLU A 113 21.45 23.80 7.55
N GLU A 114 20.41 23.26 8.18
CA GLU A 114 20.17 21.80 8.17
C GLU A 114 19.93 21.36 6.71
N VAL A 115 21.01 21.07 5.99
CA VAL A 115 20.97 20.52 4.64
C VAL A 115 20.49 19.10 4.82
N LEU A 116 19.25 18.85 4.39
CA LEU A 116 18.72 17.51 4.36
C LEU A 116 19.55 16.69 3.36
N PRO A 117 19.94 15.45 3.70
CA PRO A 117 20.78 14.64 2.82
C PRO A 117 20.04 14.15 1.57
N GLY A 118 18.72 14.31 1.50
CA GLY A 118 17.90 13.95 0.34
C GLY A 118 16.68 14.86 0.20
N GLU A 119 16.02 14.76 -0.95
CA GLU A 119 14.88 15.59 -1.31
C GLU A 119 13.58 15.04 -0.71
N VAL A 120 12.80 15.92 -0.06
CA VAL A 120 11.47 15.59 0.49
C VAL A 120 10.42 16.36 -0.28
N SER A 121 9.38 15.69 -0.77
CA SER A 121 8.28 16.34 -1.49
C SER A 121 7.54 17.36 -0.61
N ASP A 122 6.97 18.40 -1.23
CA ASP A 122 6.21 19.44 -0.52
C ASP A 122 4.81 18.93 -0.16
N VAL A 123 4.74 18.02 0.82
CA VAL A 123 3.48 17.40 1.23
C VAL A 123 2.49 18.45 1.73
N VAL A 124 2.95 19.52 2.41
CA VAL A 124 2.03 20.57 2.90
C VAL A 124 1.40 21.33 1.74
N GLY A 125 2.20 21.77 0.76
CA GLY A 125 1.69 22.43 -0.45
C GLY A 125 0.79 21.53 -1.28
N GLU A 126 1.22 20.28 -1.53
CA GLU A 126 0.45 19.29 -2.29
C GLU A 126 -0.90 18.98 -1.62
N GLN A 127 -0.93 18.74 -0.31
CA GLN A 127 -2.17 18.46 0.42
C GLN A 127 -3.05 19.70 0.54
N ALA A 128 -2.49 20.92 0.55
CA ALA A 128 -3.29 22.15 0.48
C ALA A 128 -4.09 22.23 -0.84
N VAL A 129 -3.51 21.79 -1.96
CA VAL A 129 -4.21 21.72 -3.25
C VAL A 129 -5.33 20.67 -3.19
N PHE A 130 -5.07 19.47 -2.67
CA PHE A 130 -6.12 18.46 -2.48
C PHE A 130 -7.26 19.00 -1.59
N ASN A 131 -6.93 19.66 -0.48
CA ASN A 131 -7.90 20.22 0.46
C ASN A 131 -8.83 21.26 -0.20
N SER A 132 -8.32 22.02 -1.17
CA SER A 132 -9.13 22.97 -1.93
C SER A 132 -10.28 22.32 -2.71
N VAL A 133 -10.13 21.04 -3.06
CA VAL A 133 -11.14 20.23 -3.77
C VAL A 133 -11.94 19.32 -2.82
N GLY A 134 -11.67 19.42 -1.52
CA GLY A 134 -12.34 18.65 -0.47
C GLY A 134 -11.85 17.20 -0.35
N GLU A 135 -10.67 16.90 -0.88
CA GLU A 135 -9.97 15.62 -0.69
C GLU A 135 -8.62 15.89 0.02
N GLY A 136 -7.90 14.88 0.52
CA GLY A 136 -6.56 15.10 1.12
C GLY A 136 -6.50 15.08 2.65
N LEU A 137 -5.31 15.35 3.19
CA LEU A 137 -5.01 15.37 4.62
C LEU A 137 -5.19 16.77 5.22
N GLN A 138 -5.59 16.85 6.50
CA GLN A 138 -5.67 18.13 7.18
C GLN A 138 -4.29 18.82 7.27
N PRO A 139 -4.21 20.16 7.25
CA PRO A 139 -2.92 20.87 7.27
C PRO A 139 -2.03 20.50 8.46
N GLU A 140 -2.63 20.28 9.63
CA GLU A 140 -1.92 19.85 10.84
C GLU A 140 -1.34 18.44 10.72
N GLU A 141 -2.08 17.53 10.07
CA GLU A 141 -1.67 16.16 9.79
C GLU A 141 -0.54 16.13 8.74
N ALA A 142 -0.70 16.90 7.66
CA ALA A 142 0.31 17.04 6.62
C ALA A 142 1.64 17.60 7.16
N PHE A 143 1.58 18.60 8.06
CA PHE A 143 2.78 19.13 8.68
C PHE A 143 3.50 18.10 9.56
N ARG A 144 2.76 17.31 10.35
CA ARG A 144 3.35 16.23 11.16
C ARG A 144 4.03 15.17 10.30
N LEU A 145 3.39 14.83 9.19
CA LEU A 145 3.92 13.89 8.21
C LEU A 145 5.22 14.39 7.57
N VAL A 146 5.32 15.66 7.17
CA VAL A 146 6.57 16.26 6.64
C VAL A 146 7.71 16.15 7.64
N VAL A 147 7.46 16.45 8.91
CA VAL A 147 8.49 16.33 9.96
C VAL A 147 8.95 14.88 10.10
N GLY A 148 8.03 13.92 10.06
CA GLY A 148 8.34 12.50 10.06
C GLY A 148 9.17 12.07 8.84
N MET A 149 8.82 12.54 7.64
CA MET A 149 9.56 12.23 6.41
C MET A 149 10.96 12.86 6.40
N LYS A 150 11.12 14.08 6.92
CA LYS A 150 12.44 14.70 7.11
C LYS A 150 13.32 13.87 8.04
N GLN A 151 12.74 13.32 9.11
CA GLN A 151 13.48 12.40 9.97
C GLN A 151 13.83 11.09 9.26
N LEU A 152 12.91 10.54 8.46
CA LEU A 152 13.18 9.33 7.66
C LEU A 152 14.40 9.52 6.75
N VAL A 153 14.46 10.63 5.99
CA VAL A 153 15.59 10.93 5.10
C VAL A 153 16.90 11.20 5.87
N LYS A 154 16.83 11.71 7.10
CA LYS A 154 18.03 11.85 7.96
C LYS A 154 18.57 10.48 8.42
N MET A 155 17.69 9.52 8.69
CA MET A 155 18.04 8.20 9.24
C MET A 155 18.49 7.20 8.17
N GLU A 156 17.83 7.19 7.01
CA GLU A 156 18.04 6.22 5.94
C GLU A 156 18.80 6.84 4.74
N PRO A 157 19.54 6.04 3.94
CA PRO A 157 20.24 6.53 2.74
C PRO A 157 19.29 6.74 1.55
N LEU A 158 18.48 7.80 1.61
CA LEU A 158 17.43 8.08 0.62
C LEU A 158 17.74 9.34 -0.20
N ALA A 159 17.69 9.21 -1.54
CA ALA A 159 17.85 10.33 -2.46
C ALA A 159 16.56 11.17 -2.53
N THR A 160 15.41 10.51 -2.64
CA THR A 160 14.10 11.17 -2.71
C THR A 160 13.08 10.47 -1.82
N ALA A 161 12.20 11.25 -1.19
CA ALA A 161 11.08 10.77 -0.42
C ALA A 161 9.80 11.54 -0.81
N ARG A 162 8.83 10.81 -1.38
CA ARG A 162 7.52 11.33 -1.77
C ARG A 162 6.42 10.67 -0.95
N PHE A 163 5.41 11.46 -0.57
CA PHE A 163 4.22 10.91 0.07
C PHE A 163 3.35 10.15 -0.94
N TRP A 164 3.21 8.84 -0.77
CA TRP A 164 2.39 8.00 -1.63
C TRP A 164 0.90 8.06 -1.24
N GLY A 165 0.62 8.02 0.07
CA GLY A 165 -0.74 7.99 0.55
C GLY A 165 -0.97 7.46 1.96
N LYS A 166 -2.25 7.33 2.32
CA LYS A 166 -2.74 6.81 3.59
C LYS A 166 -3.65 5.60 3.37
N VAL A 167 -3.39 4.51 4.09
CA VAL A 167 -4.19 3.28 4.07
C VAL A 167 -4.89 3.09 5.41
N PHE A 168 -6.21 3.00 5.38
CA PHE A 168 -7.01 2.84 6.60
C PHE A 168 -6.94 1.43 7.16
N GLY A 169 -6.74 1.34 8.48
CA GLY A 169 -6.76 0.09 9.23
C GLY A 169 -7.88 0.05 10.27
N ALA A 170 -8.03 -1.08 10.95
CA ALA A 170 -9.05 -1.26 11.97
C ALA A 170 -8.68 -0.61 13.32
N SER A 171 -7.41 -0.70 13.72
CA SER A 171 -6.87 -0.10 14.95
C SER A 171 -6.08 1.19 14.67
N ALA A 172 -5.27 1.19 13.61
CA ALA A 172 -4.45 2.33 13.21
C ALA A 172 -4.31 2.37 11.68
N ASP A 173 -4.14 3.58 11.14
CA ASP A 173 -3.93 3.79 9.71
C ASP A 173 -2.43 3.92 9.39
N TYR A 174 -2.04 3.54 8.17
CA TYR A 174 -0.68 3.63 7.68
C TYR A 174 -0.47 4.85 6.78
N TYR A 175 0.55 5.65 7.06
CA TYR A 175 1.15 6.57 6.08
C TYR A 175 2.21 5.83 5.29
N ILE A 176 2.22 6.02 3.98
CA ILE A 176 3.17 5.39 3.08
C ILE A 176 4.01 6.47 2.40
N ALA A 177 5.33 6.32 2.47
CA ALA A 177 6.29 7.09 1.70
C ALA A 177 6.87 6.18 0.60
N GLU A 178 6.89 6.68 -0.63
CA GLU A 178 7.65 6.09 -1.74
C GLU A 178 9.01 6.79 -1.81
N THR A 179 10.08 6.01 -1.93
CA THR A 179 11.45 6.51 -1.79
C THR A 179 12.37 5.87 -2.82
N LYS A 180 13.42 6.61 -3.21
CA LYS A 180 14.53 6.09 -4.02
C LYS A 180 15.79 6.10 -3.16
N ILE A 181 16.48 4.96 -3.13
CA ILE A 181 17.74 4.83 -2.40
C ILE A 181 18.81 5.68 -3.10
N ASP A 182 19.63 6.36 -2.30
CA ASP A 182 20.84 7.02 -2.78
C ASP A 182 22.00 6.01 -2.78
N PRO A 183 22.53 5.61 -3.95
CA PRO A 183 23.63 4.65 -4.02
C PRO A 183 24.92 5.17 -3.36
N GLU A 184 25.12 6.50 -3.28
CA GLU A 184 26.36 7.08 -2.72
C GLU A 184 26.40 7.03 -1.19
N ARG A 185 25.23 6.94 -0.55
CA ARG A 185 25.08 6.92 0.91
C ARG A 185 24.89 5.50 1.46
N LEU A 186 24.81 4.49 0.59
CA LEU A 186 24.84 3.12 1.05
C LEU A 186 26.19 2.86 1.74
N PRO A 187 26.18 2.25 2.94
CA PRO A 187 27.45 1.74 3.48
C PRO A 187 28.06 0.82 2.43
N GLU A 188 29.38 0.94 2.19
CA GLU A 188 30.10 -0.05 1.40
C GLU A 188 29.82 -1.41 2.04
N GLU A 189 28.93 -2.19 1.44
CA GLU A 189 28.75 -3.57 1.83
C GLU A 189 30.10 -4.23 1.53
N GLU A 190 30.82 -4.65 2.59
CA GLU A 190 31.72 -5.79 2.45
C GLU A 190 30.87 -6.84 1.72
N GLU A 191 31.32 -7.27 0.54
CA GLU A 191 30.69 -8.32 -0.25
C GLU A 191 30.45 -9.53 0.67
N ASP A 192 29.29 -9.55 1.31
CA ASP A 192 28.75 -10.74 1.92
C ASP A 192 28.31 -11.56 0.73
N ASP A 193 29.24 -12.38 0.23
CA ASP A 193 29.03 -13.52 -0.67
C ASP A 193 28.07 -14.56 -0.06
N GLY A 194 27.12 -14.14 0.77
CA GLY A 194 25.89 -14.81 1.08
C GLY A 194 24.84 -14.48 0.02
N ALA A 195 25.15 -14.77 -1.25
CA ALA A 195 24.11 -15.29 -2.11
C ALA A 195 23.51 -16.46 -1.33
N ALA A 196 22.34 -16.24 -0.73
CA ALA A 196 21.47 -17.32 -0.34
C ALA A 196 21.12 -18.02 -1.65
N GLU A 197 21.99 -18.94 -2.05
CA GLU A 197 21.58 -20.15 -2.75
C GLU A 197 20.34 -20.61 -2.01
N ASP A 198 19.26 -20.82 -2.76
CA ASP A 198 18.05 -21.44 -2.27
C ASP A 198 18.43 -22.81 -1.67
N GLU A 199 18.83 -22.83 -0.39
CA GLU A 199 18.72 -24.02 0.43
C GLU A 199 17.22 -24.25 0.53
N GLU A 200 16.73 -25.18 -0.28
CA GLU A 200 15.46 -25.84 -0.05
C GLU A 200 15.42 -26.21 1.44
N GLU A 201 14.63 -25.46 2.24
CA GLU A 201 14.33 -25.81 3.63
C GLU A 201 13.55 -27.15 3.64
N GLU A 202 14.26 -28.26 3.42
CA GLU A 202 13.80 -29.58 3.80
C GLU A 202 13.77 -29.63 5.33
N GLY A 203 12.60 -29.37 5.90
CA GLY A 203 12.26 -29.92 7.22
C GLY A 203 11.81 -28.95 8.30
N VAL A 204 11.02 -27.92 7.98
CA VAL A 204 10.16 -27.32 9.02
C VAL A 204 9.10 -28.37 9.42
N PRO A 205 8.95 -28.73 10.72
CA PRO A 205 7.91 -29.66 11.15
C PRO A 205 6.54 -29.14 10.73
N ILE A 206 5.83 -29.93 9.93
CA ILE A 206 4.54 -29.53 9.39
C ILE A 206 3.48 -29.73 10.47
N ASP A 207 3.10 -28.66 11.14
CA ASP A 207 2.10 -28.70 12.21
C ASP A 207 0.67 -28.98 11.70
N ASN A 208 0.38 -28.69 10.42
CA ASN A 208 -0.94 -28.88 9.81
C ASN A 208 -0.87 -29.52 8.42
N VAL A 209 -1.69 -30.56 8.21
CA VAL A 209 -1.87 -31.25 6.91
C VAL A 209 -2.30 -30.29 5.78
N ALA A 210 -2.93 -29.16 6.12
CA ALA A 210 -3.27 -28.12 5.17
C ALA A 210 -2.03 -27.56 4.45
N ASP A 211 -0.94 -27.32 5.17
CA ASP A 211 0.28 -26.72 4.62
C ASP A 211 0.97 -27.66 3.62
N VAL A 212 0.94 -28.98 3.89
CA VAL A 212 1.41 -30.04 2.97
C VAL A 212 0.61 -30.09 1.67
N LEU A 213 -0.71 -29.95 1.76
CA LEU A 213 -1.59 -29.98 0.59
C LEU A 213 -1.46 -28.72 -0.26
N PHE A 214 -1.06 -27.59 0.34
CA PHE A 214 -0.75 -26.38 -0.40
C PHE A 214 0.64 -26.41 -1.06
N SER A 215 1.64 -27.03 -0.43
CA SER A 215 2.99 -27.17 -1.00
C SER A 215 3.09 -28.26 -2.08
N HIS A 216 2.35 -29.37 -1.96
CA HIS A 216 2.32 -30.46 -2.95
C HIS A 216 1.20 -30.39 -3.99
N GLY A 217 0.34 -29.36 -3.95
CA GLY A 217 -0.53 -29.05 -5.08
C GLY A 217 0.32 -28.76 -6.31
N ALA A 218 -0.13 -29.17 -7.50
CA ALA A 218 0.59 -28.96 -8.77
C ALA A 218 1.29 -27.59 -8.76
N ARG A 219 2.63 -27.58 -8.69
CA ARG A 219 3.46 -26.36 -8.74
C ARG A 219 2.97 -25.57 -9.93
N ARG A 220 2.09 -24.59 -9.71
CA ARG A 220 1.66 -23.69 -10.77
C ARG A 220 2.93 -22.93 -11.08
N ARG A 221 3.53 -23.20 -12.24
CA ARG A 221 4.55 -22.45 -13.04
C ARG A 221 4.88 -20.99 -12.60
N ALA A 222 5.09 -20.73 -11.33
CA ALA A 222 5.10 -19.40 -10.71
C ALA A 222 6.22 -19.25 -9.68
N ASP A 223 7.18 -20.17 -9.66
CA ASP A 223 8.56 -19.80 -9.31
C ASP A 223 9.19 -19.14 -10.52
N ALA A 224 8.60 -18.02 -10.91
CA ALA A 224 9.27 -17.05 -11.72
C ALA A 224 9.93 -16.13 -10.68
N GLY A 225 11.26 -16.19 -10.52
CA GLY A 225 12.04 -15.44 -9.52
C GLY A 225 11.63 -13.98 -9.29
N THR A 226 11.83 -13.47 -8.07
CA THR A 226 11.47 -12.10 -7.71
C THR A 226 12.13 -11.07 -8.64
N GLU A 227 11.42 -10.00 -9.03
CA GLU A 227 12.04 -8.91 -9.79
C GLU A 227 13.12 -8.26 -8.90
N PRO A 228 14.36 -8.06 -9.40
CA PRO A 228 15.45 -7.57 -8.57
C PRO A 228 15.17 -6.16 -8.05
N ALA A 229 15.79 -5.81 -6.92
CA ALA A 229 15.74 -4.47 -6.35
C ALA A 229 16.12 -3.41 -7.42
N GLY A 230 15.33 -2.35 -7.53
CA GLY A 230 15.55 -1.30 -8.53
C GLY A 230 14.93 -1.56 -9.90
N SER A 231 14.28 -2.71 -10.13
CA SER A 231 13.59 -3.03 -11.39
C SER A 231 12.10 -3.32 -11.21
N GLY A 232 11.31 -2.95 -12.22
CA GLY A 232 9.89 -3.27 -12.31
C GLY A 232 9.06 -2.81 -11.10
N LEU A 233 8.42 -3.75 -10.41
CA LEU A 233 7.63 -3.49 -9.20
C LEU A 233 8.47 -3.13 -7.98
N ASN A 234 9.76 -3.47 -7.98
CA ASN A 234 10.72 -3.21 -6.91
C ASN A 234 11.66 -2.04 -7.23
N GLU A 235 11.33 -1.21 -8.24
CA GLU A 235 12.04 0.04 -8.53
C GLU A 235 12.05 1.01 -7.34
N TRP A 236 10.89 1.15 -6.67
CA TRP A 236 10.71 2.06 -5.54
C TRP A 236 10.68 1.31 -4.22
N VAL A 237 11.34 1.88 -3.21
CA VAL A 237 11.31 1.38 -1.83
C VAL A 237 10.22 2.11 -1.06
N TYR A 238 9.40 1.36 -0.34
CA TYR A 238 8.27 1.91 0.40
C TYR A 238 8.51 1.81 1.90
N TYR A 239 8.20 2.89 2.61
CA TYR A 239 8.21 2.94 4.08
C TYR A 239 6.80 3.18 4.59
N ALA A 240 6.45 2.51 5.69
CA ALA A 240 5.17 2.67 6.35
C ALA A 240 5.36 3.23 7.78
N ALA A 241 4.62 4.27 8.12
CA ALA A 241 4.50 4.78 9.48
C ALA A 241 3.05 4.66 9.95
N LEU A 242 2.86 4.50 11.26
CA LEU A 242 1.52 4.49 11.84
C LEU A 242 1.03 5.92 12.07
N THR A 243 -0.28 6.14 11.94
CA THR A 243 -0.89 7.45 12.24
C THR A 243 -0.76 7.81 13.73
N THR A 244 -0.61 6.82 14.59
CA THR A 244 -0.35 7.01 16.02
C THR A 244 1.02 7.62 16.28
N ASP A 245 2.03 7.37 15.43
CA ASP A 245 3.37 7.96 15.51
C ASP A 245 3.99 8.14 14.11
N PRO A 246 3.84 9.33 13.49
CA PRO A 246 4.34 9.60 12.14
C PRO A 246 5.88 9.76 12.07
N THR A 247 6.58 9.68 13.21
CA THR A 247 8.04 9.79 13.27
C THR A 247 8.77 8.46 13.15
N SER A 248 8.05 7.34 13.35
CA SER A 248 8.60 5.99 13.29
C SER A 248 8.21 5.33 11.97
N TRP A 249 9.20 5.13 11.10
CA TRP A 249 9.02 4.53 9.78
C TRP A 249 9.63 3.13 9.73
N THR A 250 8.89 2.20 9.13
CA THR A 250 9.31 0.81 8.93
C THR A 250 9.43 0.53 7.44
N ARG A 251 10.59 0.05 6.98
CA ARG A 251 10.79 -0.38 5.58
C ARG A 251 9.88 -1.57 5.26
N LEU A 252 9.13 -1.47 4.16
CA LEU A 252 8.34 -2.59 3.65
C LEU A 252 9.24 -3.55 2.85
N PRO A 253 8.98 -4.86 2.91
CA PRO A 253 9.74 -5.84 2.13
C PRO A 253 9.47 -5.67 0.63
N GLU A 254 10.31 -6.29 -0.18
CA GLU A 254 10.13 -6.38 -1.62
C GLU A 254 8.93 -7.28 -1.97
N VAL A 255 8.29 -6.99 -3.12
CA VAL A 255 7.10 -7.73 -3.53
C VAL A 255 7.48 -8.90 -4.42
N THR A 256 6.88 -10.06 -4.16
CA THR A 256 7.00 -11.22 -5.05
C THR A 256 5.79 -11.34 -5.99
N PRO A 257 5.95 -11.89 -7.21
CA PRO A 257 4.83 -12.08 -8.13
C PRO A 257 3.70 -12.92 -7.53
N ASN A 258 4.05 -13.95 -6.74
CA ASN A 258 3.08 -14.81 -6.04
C ASN A 258 2.22 -14.03 -5.04
N GLN A 259 2.79 -13.10 -4.28
CA GLN A 259 2.03 -12.21 -3.39
C GLN A 259 1.03 -11.37 -4.19
N VAL A 260 1.42 -10.81 -5.34
CA VAL A 260 0.54 -10.01 -6.19
C VAL A 260 -0.62 -10.83 -6.76
N ILE A 261 -0.34 -12.05 -7.24
CA ILE A 261 -1.36 -12.96 -7.78
C ILE A 261 -2.37 -13.31 -6.69
N VAL A 262 -1.91 -13.72 -5.51
CA VAL A 262 -2.82 -14.08 -4.41
C VAL A 262 -3.60 -12.85 -3.93
N ALA A 263 -2.96 -11.68 -3.81
CA ALA A 263 -3.60 -10.42 -3.43
C ALA A 263 -4.80 -10.08 -4.33
N ARG A 264 -4.77 -10.43 -5.62
CA ARG A 264 -5.90 -10.24 -6.56
C ARG A 264 -7.11 -11.10 -6.25
N HIS A 265 -6.94 -12.21 -5.53
CA HIS A 265 -8.01 -13.14 -5.21
C HIS A 265 -8.57 -12.99 -3.80
N ILE A 266 -7.86 -12.27 -2.93
CA ILE A 266 -8.27 -12.03 -1.55
C ILE A 266 -8.82 -10.62 -1.35
N ARG A 267 -9.70 -10.48 -0.36
CA ARG A 267 -10.23 -9.19 0.08
C ARG A 267 -10.18 -9.13 1.60
N ARG A 268 -9.15 -8.49 2.14
CA ARG A 268 -8.93 -8.34 3.59
C ARG A 268 -8.66 -6.87 3.91
N GLY A 269 -9.38 -6.33 4.90
CA GLY A 269 -9.07 -4.99 5.43
C GLY A 269 -7.82 -5.05 6.31
N PHE A 270 -7.09 -3.95 6.37
CA PHE A 270 -5.88 -3.83 7.17
C PHE A 270 -6.20 -3.73 8.66
N THR A 271 -5.35 -4.29 9.51
CA THR A 271 -5.53 -4.21 10.95
C THR A 271 -4.91 -2.95 11.52
N GLY A 272 -3.75 -2.52 11.03
CA GLY A 272 -2.93 -1.49 11.67
C GLY A 272 -1.73 -2.07 12.44
N ASP A 273 -1.50 -3.37 12.33
CA ASP A 273 -0.27 -4.04 12.76
C ASP A 273 0.40 -4.75 11.57
N LEU A 274 1.65 -4.36 11.27
CA LEU A 274 2.44 -4.87 10.14
C LEU A 274 2.79 -6.35 10.27
N GLU A 275 2.82 -6.88 11.51
CA GLU A 275 3.20 -8.27 11.80
C GLU A 275 1.99 -9.21 11.92
N SER A 276 0.77 -8.68 11.74
CA SER A 276 -0.47 -9.45 11.75
C SER A 276 -0.50 -10.53 10.64
N VAL A 277 -1.06 -11.70 10.96
CA VAL A 277 -1.18 -12.83 10.04
C VAL A 277 -2.37 -12.64 9.11
N VAL A 278 -2.16 -12.82 7.80
CA VAL A 278 -3.20 -12.70 6.77
C VAL A 278 -3.87 -14.06 6.56
N ALA A 279 -4.81 -14.40 7.44
CA ALA A 279 -5.59 -15.64 7.32
C ALA A 279 -6.67 -15.53 6.24
N THR A 280 -6.35 -15.96 5.01
CA THR A 280 -7.27 -15.94 3.85
C THR A 280 -7.27 -17.25 3.06
N HIS A 281 -8.30 -17.45 2.24
CA HIS A 281 -8.33 -18.51 1.22
C HIS A 281 -8.53 -17.87 -0.17
N PRO A 282 -7.58 -18.01 -1.12
CA PRO A 282 -6.30 -18.74 -1.03
C PRO A 282 -5.34 -18.18 0.05
N HIS A 283 -4.45 -19.04 0.54
CA HIS A 283 -3.44 -18.65 1.54
C HIS A 283 -2.51 -17.58 0.96
N PHE A 284 -2.29 -16.50 1.73
CA PHE A 284 -1.41 -15.41 1.32
C PHE A 284 0.01 -15.65 1.84
N PRO A 285 1.03 -15.67 0.96
CA PRO A 285 2.41 -15.92 1.36
C PRO A 285 3.02 -14.67 2.01
N GLY A 286 2.81 -14.51 3.32
CA GLY A 286 3.41 -13.46 4.14
C GLY A 286 2.49 -12.88 5.22
N ARG A 287 2.97 -11.81 5.85
CA ARG A 287 2.24 -11.05 6.89
C ARG A 287 1.56 -9.81 6.30
N GLU A 288 0.92 -9.00 7.13
CA GLU A 288 0.23 -7.78 6.71
C GLU A 288 1.16 -6.79 5.97
N LYS A 289 2.43 -6.66 6.36
CA LYS A 289 3.41 -5.82 5.62
C LYS A 289 3.61 -6.25 4.16
N ASN A 290 3.66 -7.55 3.89
CA ASN A 290 3.78 -8.10 2.53
C ASN A 290 2.48 -7.86 1.74
N TYR A 291 1.32 -7.99 2.41
CA TYR A 291 0.02 -7.71 1.79
C TYR A 291 -0.15 -6.22 1.46
N LEU A 292 0.28 -5.33 2.36
CA LEU A 292 0.29 -3.89 2.17
C LEU A 292 1.17 -3.52 0.97
N ARG A 293 2.40 -4.06 0.91
CA ARG A 293 3.30 -3.88 -0.23
C ARG A 293 2.69 -4.35 -1.55
N ALA A 294 2.06 -5.53 -1.57
CA ALA A 294 1.40 -6.05 -2.75
C ALA A 294 0.22 -5.18 -3.20
N GLN A 295 -0.53 -4.59 -2.26
CA GLN A 295 -1.61 -3.67 -2.59
C GLN A 295 -1.11 -2.33 -3.10
N ILE A 296 -0.02 -1.79 -2.53
CA ILE A 296 0.65 -0.58 -3.02
C ILE A 296 1.09 -0.78 -4.48
N ALA A 297 1.72 -1.91 -4.81
CA ALA A 297 2.12 -2.24 -6.18
C ALA A 297 0.90 -2.22 -7.14
N ARG A 298 -0.19 -2.88 -6.75
CA ARG A 298 -1.42 -2.95 -7.56
C ARG A 298 -2.10 -1.60 -7.77
N ILE A 299 -2.10 -0.75 -6.73
CA ILE A 299 -2.70 0.59 -6.80
C ILE A 299 -1.82 1.51 -7.65
N SER A 300 -0.50 1.48 -7.44
CA SER A 300 0.46 2.32 -8.17
C SER A 300 0.41 2.04 -9.67
N CYS A 301 0.45 0.77 -10.08
CA CYS A 301 0.31 0.39 -11.50
C CYS A 301 -1.04 0.77 -12.12
N ALA A 302 -2.11 0.91 -11.33
CA ALA A 302 -3.46 1.15 -11.85
C ALA A 302 -3.94 2.60 -11.75
N CYS A 303 -3.28 3.43 -10.93
CA CYS A 303 -3.81 4.74 -10.54
C CYS A 303 -2.80 5.88 -10.66
N ARG A 304 -1.57 5.61 -11.08
CA ARG A 304 -0.59 6.65 -11.36
C ARG A 304 -0.87 7.21 -12.75
N VAL A 305 -1.58 8.32 -12.78
CA VAL A 305 -2.00 9.02 -14.00
C VAL A 305 -1.41 10.43 -14.03
N ALA A 306 -1.23 10.97 -15.23
CA ALA A 306 -0.83 12.36 -15.45
C ALA A 306 -1.70 12.98 -16.55
N PRO A 307 -1.78 14.32 -16.62
CA PRO A 307 -2.31 15.01 -17.78
C PRO A 307 -1.56 14.57 -19.05
N ARG A 308 -2.31 14.44 -20.14
CA ARG A 308 -1.77 14.06 -21.45
C ARG A 308 -0.69 15.06 -21.90
N ASP A 309 0.29 14.58 -22.65
CA ASP A 309 1.37 15.39 -23.22
C ASP A 309 2.37 15.97 -22.18
N MET A 310 2.33 15.51 -20.92
CA MET A 310 3.35 15.85 -19.91
C MET A 310 4.67 15.08 -20.10
N TYR A 311 4.61 13.94 -20.79
CA TYR A 311 5.73 13.04 -21.01
C TYR A 311 5.68 12.46 -22.42
N THR A 312 6.84 12.01 -22.90
CA THR A 312 6.99 11.30 -24.16
C THR A 312 7.58 9.91 -23.90
N THR A 313 7.31 8.98 -24.80
CA THR A 313 7.91 7.63 -24.77
C THR A 313 8.58 7.34 -26.08
N GLU A 314 9.86 6.99 -26.02
CA GLU A 314 10.59 6.45 -27.16
C GLU A 314 10.39 4.92 -27.20
N GLY A 315 9.96 4.39 -28.35
CA GLY A 315 9.87 2.94 -28.60
C GLY A 315 8.73 2.18 -27.90
N ALA A 316 7.81 2.86 -27.22
CA ALA A 316 6.71 2.19 -26.51
C ALA A 316 5.56 1.72 -27.42
N VAL A 317 5.42 2.34 -28.59
CA VAL A 317 4.41 2.02 -29.61
C VAL A 317 5.15 1.49 -30.84
N PRO A 318 4.87 0.26 -31.29
CA PRO A 318 5.39 -0.23 -32.56
C PRO A 318 4.90 0.67 -33.70
N GLU A 319 5.84 1.24 -34.45
CA GLU A 319 5.54 1.95 -35.70
C GLU A 319 5.29 0.89 -36.78
N GLU A 320 4.01 0.57 -37.01
CA GLU A 320 3.61 -0.29 -38.12
C GLU A 320 3.25 0.58 -39.32
N GLU A 321 3.84 0.29 -40.48
CA GLU A 321 3.49 0.92 -41.76
C GLU A 321 2.56 0.00 -42.56
N ASP A 322 1.60 0.57 -43.29
CA ASP A 322 0.78 -0.17 -44.25
C ASP A 322 1.60 -0.57 -45.50
N GLU A 323 1.03 -1.40 -46.38
CA GLU A 323 1.68 -1.83 -47.64
C GLU A 323 2.04 -0.65 -48.57
N ASP A 324 1.46 0.53 -48.31
CA ASP A 324 1.66 1.78 -49.05
C ASP A 324 2.67 2.73 -48.36
N GLY A 325 3.28 2.33 -47.23
CA GLY A 325 4.28 3.11 -46.49
C GLY A 325 3.72 4.24 -45.63
N ASN A 326 2.43 4.23 -45.30
CA ASN A 326 1.82 5.15 -44.34
C ASN A 326 1.82 4.55 -42.93
N LEU A 327 2.13 5.38 -41.92
CA LEU A 327 2.07 4.99 -40.52
C LEU A 327 0.61 4.65 -40.12
N LEU A 328 0.42 3.43 -39.61
CA LEU A 328 -0.84 2.97 -39.04
C LEU A 328 -1.10 3.67 -37.70
N PRO A 329 -2.37 3.86 -37.31
CA PRO A 329 -2.68 4.39 -35.99
C PRO A 329 -2.11 3.45 -34.89
N PRO A 330 -1.60 4.02 -33.78
CA PRO A 330 -1.01 3.24 -32.69
C PRO A 330 -1.94 2.10 -32.25
N PRO A 331 -1.45 0.86 -32.15
CA PRO A 331 -2.27 -0.27 -31.71
C PRO A 331 -2.81 -0.03 -30.30
N GLU A 332 -4.07 -0.43 -30.06
CA GLU A 332 -4.71 -0.24 -28.74
C GLU A 332 -4.09 -1.10 -27.64
N THR A 333 -3.48 -2.22 -28.03
CA THR A 333 -2.81 -3.17 -27.14
C THR A 333 -1.53 -3.67 -27.79
N VAL A 334 -0.43 -3.68 -27.03
CA VAL A 334 0.89 -4.15 -27.45
C VAL A 334 1.23 -5.43 -26.68
N LYS A 335 2.14 -6.26 -27.22
CA LYS A 335 2.70 -7.39 -26.46
C LYS A 335 3.39 -6.87 -25.20
N ALA A 336 3.35 -7.65 -24.12
CA ALA A 336 4.00 -7.29 -22.87
C ALA A 336 5.51 -7.01 -23.09
N TYR A 337 5.98 -5.90 -22.52
CA TYR A 337 7.37 -5.46 -22.68
C TYR A 337 8.36 -6.44 -22.05
N THR A 338 9.46 -6.70 -22.75
CA THR A 338 10.65 -7.41 -22.22
C THR A 338 11.58 -6.46 -21.46
N THR A 339 11.57 -5.18 -21.81
CA THR A 339 12.21 -4.08 -21.08
C THR A 339 11.27 -2.89 -21.05
N LEU A 340 11.05 -2.28 -19.88
CA LEU A 340 10.16 -1.12 -19.78
C LEU A 340 10.73 0.06 -20.59
N PRO A 341 9.97 0.63 -21.54
CA PRO A 341 10.37 1.85 -22.24
C PRO A 341 10.61 2.99 -21.26
N PRO A 342 11.68 3.78 -21.42
CA PRO A 342 11.93 4.93 -20.56
C PRO A 342 10.87 6.01 -20.80
N LEU A 343 10.44 6.63 -19.70
CA LEU A 343 9.61 7.82 -19.74
C LEU A 343 10.54 9.04 -19.73
N ASN A 344 10.61 9.76 -20.85
CA ASN A 344 11.56 10.85 -20.97
C ASN A 344 10.98 12.13 -20.35
N PRO A 345 11.71 12.79 -19.43
CA PRO A 345 11.36 14.13 -18.98
C PRO A 345 11.51 15.11 -20.16
N GLN A 346 10.56 16.02 -20.29
CA GLN A 346 10.52 16.95 -21.41
C GLN A 346 11.23 18.27 -21.05
N GLU A 347 12.19 18.69 -21.86
CA GLU A 347 12.66 20.08 -21.89
C GLU A 347 11.65 20.95 -22.62
N VAL A 348 11.49 22.22 -22.19
CA VAL A 348 10.57 23.14 -22.85
C VAL A 348 11.00 23.29 -24.32
N PRO A 349 10.17 22.87 -25.30
CA PRO A 349 10.50 23.00 -26.71
C PRO A 349 10.65 24.47 -27.09
N ASP A 350 11.58 24.74 -28.00
CA ASP A 350 11.71 26.07 -28.59
C ASP A 350 10.42 26.43 -29.36
N GLU A 351 9.94 27.67 -29.20
CA GLU A 351 8.67 28.11 -29.80
C GLU A 351 8.65 28.04 -31.35
N GLU A 352 9.83 28.00 -31.96
CA GLU A 352 10.01 27.93 -33.41
C GLU A 352 10.07 26.48 -33.96
N ASP A 353 10.27 25.49 -33.08
CA ASP A 353 10.37 24.08 -33.46
C ASP A 353 9.00 23.38 -33.38
N GLY A 354 8.27 23.44 -34.50
CA GLY A 354 6.95 22.81 -34.61
C GLY A 354 6.98 21.28 -34.43
N GLU A 355 8.07 20.61 -34.79
CA GLU A 355 8.21 19.15 -34.69
C GLU A 355 8.37 18.72 -33.23
N ALA A 356 9.13 19.50 -32.45
CA ALA A 356 9.24 19.28 -31.01
C ALA A 356 7.93 19.62 -30.24
N ILE A 357 7.10 20.53 -30.76
CA ILE A 357 5.82 20.92 -30.15
C ILE A 357 4.70 19.89 -30.41
N GLU A 358 4.73 19.18 -31.55
CA GLU A 358 3.66 18.25 -31.94
C GLU A 358 3.34 17.16 -30.90
N PRO A 359 4.32 16.44 -30.33
CA PRO A 359 4.10 15.44 -29.29
C PRO A 359 3.54 16.01 -27.98
N VAL A 360 3.80 17.30 -27.71
CA VAL A 360 3.46 17.96 -26.44
C VAL A 360 2.49 19.12 -26.59
N LYS A 361 1.69 19.09 -27.66
CA LYS A 361 0.85 20.21 -28.07
C LYS A 361 -0.10 20.68 -26.97
N SER A 362 -0.77 19.76 -26.28
CA SER A 362 -1.75 20.11 -25.22
C SER A 362 -1.07 20.74 -24.01
N TRP A 363 0.12 20.25 -23.69
CA TRP A 363 0.97 20.79 -22.64
C TRP A 363 1.50 22.19 -23.01
N PHE A 364 2.02 22.38 -24.22
CA PHE A 364 2.65 23.61 -24.67
C PHE A 364 1.66 24.78 -24.81
N TYR A 365 0.52 24.57 -25.46
CA TYR A 365 -0.49 25.63 -25.65
C TYR A 365 -1.42 25.84 -24.43
N GLY A 366 -1.25 24.99 -23.41
CA GLY A 366 -2.11 24.87 -22.23
C GLY A 366 -3.42 24.14 -22.52
N TYR A 367 -3.92 23.41 -21.53
CA TYR A 367 -5.22 22.73 -21.57
C TYR A 367 -6.35 23.76 -21.60
N ARG A 368 -7.12 23.79 -22.70
CA ARG A 368 -8.23 24.77 -22.92
C ARG A 368 -9.58 24.08 -22.76
N ASP A 369 -10.67 24.85 -22.82
CA ASP A 369 -12.05 24.37 -23.00
C ASP A 369 -12.48 23.19 -22.10
N ASP A 370 -11.95 23.13 -20.88
CA ASP A 370 -12.19 22.05 -19.93
C ASP A 370 -11.88 20.64 -20.45
N GLU A 371 -10.86 20.53 -21.30
CA GLU A 371 -10.34 19.26 -21.84
C GLU A 371 -10.04 18.23 -20.74
N LEU A 372 -9.46 18.66 -19.61
CA LEU A 372 -9.13 17.80 -18.47
C LEU A 372 -10.36 17.26 -17.71
N LEU A 373 -11.59 17.65 -18.07
CA LEU A 373 -12.81 16.97 -17.62
C LEU A 373 -13.08 15.65 -18.36
N GLN A 374 -12.32 15.38 -19.43
CA GLN A 374 -12.48 14.19 -20.26
C GLN A 374 -11.29 13.24 -20.03
N GLY A 375 -11.58 11.94 -19.94
CA GLY A 375 -10.55 10.92 -19.71
C GLY A 375 -9.54 10.74 -20.85
N LYS A 376 -9.78 11.34 -22.03
CA LYS A 376 -8.84 11.33 -23.16
C LYS A 376 -7.59 12.19 -22.91
N TYR A 377 -7.68 13.16 -22.01
CA TYR A 377 -6.58 14.08 -21.67
C TYR A 377 -5.84 13.64 -20.40
N TRP A 378 -6.03 12.39 -19.99
CA TRP A 378 -5.33 11.76 -18.87
C TRP A 378 -4.71 10.47 -19.36
N VAL A 379 -3.45 10.23 -19.00
CA VAL A 379 -2.67 9.08 -19.44
C VAL A 379 -2.08 8.33 -18.25
N HIS A 380 -1.93 7.01 -18.36
CA HIS A 380 -1.25 6.20 -17.34
C HIS A 380 0.26 6.32 -17.50
N ILE A 381 0.96 6.62 -16.39
CA ILE A 381 2.42 6.76 -16.36
C ILE A 381 3.14 5.59 -15.69
N ALA A 382 2.41 4.70 -15.03
CA ALA A 382 2.98 3.47 -14.46
C ALA A 382 2.83 2.28 -15.41
N PRO A 383 3.72 1.28 -15.33
CA PRO A 383 3.62 0.07 -16.13
C PRO A 383 2.35 -0.73 -15.80
N THR A 384 1.79 -1.38 -16.82
CA THR A 384 0.62 -2.26 -16.66
C THR A 384 1.03 -3.55 -15.93
N LEU A 385 0.31 -3.89 -14.87
CA LEU A 385 0.58 -5.10 -14.09
C LEU A 385 0.05 -6.37 -14.78
N LEU A 386 0.96 -7.27 -15.17
CA LEU A 386 0.68 -8.53 -15.88
C LEU A 386 -0.09 -9.54 -15.03
N LYS A 387 -0.78 -10.50 -15.66
CA LYS A 387 -1.48 -11.62 -14.97
C LYS A 387 -0.51 -12.47 -14.17
N THR A 388 0.74 -12.58 -14.62
CA THR A 388 1.86 -13.25 -13.94
C THR A 388 2.33 -12.52 -12.68
N GLY A 389 1.80 -11.34 -12.36
CA GLY A 389 2.18 -10.58 -11.16
C GLY A 389 3.47 -9.78 -11.31
N ARG A 390 3.94 -9.58 -12.54
CA ARG A 390 5.14 -8.83 -12.93
C ARG A 390 4.80 -7.58 -13.74
N THR A 391 5.78 -6.74 -14.00
CA THR A 391 5.68 -5.62 -14.97
C THR A 391 6.33 -5.95 -16.30
N VAL A 392 7.34 -6.83 -16.27
CA VAL A 392 8.09 -7.27 -17.44
C VAL A 392 7.75 -8.72 -17.78
N ALA A 393 7.54 -9.01 -19.06
CA ALA A 393 7.35 -10.36 -19.55
C ALA A 393 8.67 -11.13 -19.53
N VAL A 394 8.61 -12.39 -19.08
CA VAL A 394 9.72 -13.34 -19.22
C VAL A 394 9.48 -14.16 -20.47
N GLU A 395 10.43 -14.15 -21.38
CA GLU A 395 10.46 -15.09 -22.49
C GLU A 395 10.67 -16.50 -21.93
N THR A 396 9.70 -17.38 -22.11
CA THR A 396 9.83 -18.79 -21.71
C THR A 396 10.25 -19.57 -22.96
N GLU A 397 11.46 -20.14 -22.95
CA GLU A 397 12.03 -20.86 -24.11
C GLU A 397 11.28 -22.17 -24.46
N GLU A 398 10.33 -22.62 -23.63
CA GLU A 398 9.63 -23.89 -23.81
C GLU A 398 8.33 -23.77 -24.62
N GLN A 399 8.42 -23.60 -25.94
CA GLN A 399 7.35 -23.99 -26.86
C GLN A 399 7.91 -24.70 -28.11
N GLN A 400 8.59 -25.83 -27.89
CA GLN A 400 8.72 -26.88 -28.90
C GLN A 400 7.66 -27.95 -28.64
N GLY A 401 6.42 -27.70 -29.06
CA GLY A 401 5.34 -28.69 -28.99
C GLY A 401 3.97 -28.12 -29.37
N GLU A 402 3.53 -28.44 -30.58
CA GLU A 402 2.17 -28.31 -31.16
C GLU A 402 1.09 -27.62 -30.29
N VAL A 403 0.88 -26.31 -30.47
CA VAL A 403 -0.27 -25.62 -31.11
C VAL A 403 0.10 -24.13 -31.08
N ASP A 404 0.08 -23.46 -32.24
CA ASP A 404 0.47 -22.05 -32.42
C ASP A 404 -0.59 -21.08 -31.85
N VAL A 405 -0.80 -21.11 -30.54
CA VAL A 405 -1.61 -20.12 -29.82
C VAL A 405 -0.63 -19.16 -29.16
N ASP A 406 -0.47 -17.97 -29.73
CA ASP A 406 0.35 -16.91 -29.14
C ASP A 406 -0.18 -16.60 -27.73
N HIS A 407 0.48 -17.18 -26.72
CA HIS A 407 0.16 -17.01 -25.31
C HIS A 407 0.69 -15.69 -24.74
N SER A 408 1.23 -14.79 -25.58
CA SER A 408 1.71 -13.50 -25.13
C SER A 408 0.57 -12.67 -24.50
N GLU A 409 0.84 -12.17 -23.30
CA GLU A 409 -0.08 -11.26 -22.63
C GLU A 409 -0.03 -9.90 -23.35
N LYS A 410 -1.22 -9.39 -23.71
CA LYS A 410 -1.37 -8.05 -24.29
C LYS A 410 -1.60 -7.03 -23.18
N ILE A 411 -0.87 -5.94 -23.24
CA ILE A 411 -0.97 -4.80 -22.31
C ILE A 411 -1.35 -3.53 -23.06
N HIS A 412 -1.79 -2.52 -22.32
CA HIS A 412 -1.91 -1.19 -22.90
C HIS A 412 -0.51 -0.59 -23.09
N PRO A 413 -0.29 0.15 -24.18
CA PRO A 413 0.97 0.86 -24.38
C PRO A 413 1.20 1.87 -23.25
N PHE A 414 2.45 2.26 -23.01
CA PHE A 414 2.74 3.39 -22.12
C PHE A 414 2.00 4.65 -22.57
N LEU A 415 1.66 5.51 -21.61
CA LEU A 415 0.89 6.74 -21.86
C LEU A 415 -0.47 6.50 -22.53
N CYS A 416 -1.09 5.34 -22.30
CA CYS A 416 -2.42 5.07 -22.80
C CYS A 416 -3.47 5.97 -22.13
N ASP A 417 -4.45 6.41 -22.94
CA ASP A 417 -5.56 7.25 -22.46
C ASP A 417 -6.39 6.50 -21.40
N VAL A 418 -6.65 7.17 -20.27
CA VAL A 418 -7.47 6.65 -19.17
C VAL A 418 -8.91 6.36 -19.62
N SER A 419 -9.39 7.00 -20.69
CA SER A 419 -10.70 6.68 -21.29
C SER A 419 -10.80 5.26 -21.85
N ARG A 420 -9.68 4.58 -22.10
CA ARG A 420 -9.65 3.19 -22.59
C ARG A 420 -9.73 2.16 -21.47
N ASP A 421 -9.72 2.59 -20.21
CA ASP A 421 -9.87 1.70 -19.06
C ASP A 421 -11.21 0.97 -19.08
N ASN A 422 -11.18 -0.29 -18.65
CA ASN A 422 -12.38 -1.11 -18.54
C ASN A 422 -13.44 -0.43 -17.64
N PRO A 423 -14.66 -0.19 -18.15
CA PRO A 423 -15.71 0.48 -17.39
C PRO A 423 -16.18 -0.38 -16.20
N LEU A 424 -16.73 0.30 -15.20
CA LEU A 424 -17.33 -0.30 -14.03
C LEU A 424 -18.75 -0.78 -14.38
N THR A 425 -18.98 -2.09 -14.33
CA THR A 425 -20.27 -2.70 -14.64
C THR A 425 -21.09 -2.95 -13.38
N TYR A 426 -22.27 -2.34 -13.27
CA TYR A 426 -23.19 -2.49 -12.14
C TYR A 426 -24.48 -3.17 -12.61
N ALA A 427 -24.68 -4.43 -12.19
CA ALA A 427 -25.84 -5.22 -12.63
C ALA A 427 -27.19 -4.66 -12.15
N SER A 428 -27.21 -3.93 -11.03
CA SER A 428 -28.42 -3.43 -10.37
C SER A 428 -28.63 -1.91 -10.49
N HIS A 429 -27.81 -1.21 -11.28
CA HIS A 429 -27.83 0.25 -11.39
C HIS A 429 -28.49 0.70 -12.70
N SER A 430 -29.14 1.87 -12.70
CA SER A 430 -29.86 2.41 -13.88
C SER A 430 -28.95 2.67 -15.08
N ARG A 431 -27.68 3.03 -14.81
CA ARG A 431 -26.58 2.96 -15.77
C ARG A 431 -25.78 1.70 -15.51
N SER A 432 -25.83 0.76 -16.46
CA SER A 432 -25.16 -0.54 -16.38
C SER A 432 -23.64 -0.43 -16.46
N GLN A 433 -23.11 0.58 -17.15
CA GLN A 433 -21.70 0.87 -17.29
C GLN A 433 -21.40 2.31 -16.88
N LEU A 434 -20.43 2.49 -15.99
CA LEU A 434 -19.87 3.78 -15.62
C LEU A 434 -18.38 3.81 -16.00
N PRO A 435 -17.83 4.96 -16.39
CA PRO A 435 -16.40 5.07 -16.65
C PRO A 435 -15.59 4.70 -15.39
N ALA A 436 -14.39 4.14 -15.59
CA ALA A 436 -13.49 3.79 -14.50
C ALA A 436 -13.00 5.01 -13.70
N TRP A 437 -13.06 6.20 -14.32
CA TRP A 437 -12.61 7.46 -13.74
C TRP A 437 -13.70 8.52 -13.80
N SER A 438 -13.67 9.41 -12.82
CA SER A 438 -14.53 10.59 -12.75
C SER A 438 -13.68 11.84 -12.60
N PHE A 439 -14.05 12.89 -13.33
CA PHE A 439 -13.29 14.13 -13.39
C PHE A 439 -14.14 15.28 -12.85
N ARG A 440 -13.50 16.19 -12.11
CA ARG A 440 -14.12 17.40 -11.58
C ARG A 440 -13.19 18.59 -11.79
N LYS A 441 -13.78 19.75 -11.99
CA LYS A 441 -13.09 21.04 -11.99
C LYS A 441 -13.50 21.79 -10.72
N ALA A 442 -12.51 22.21 -9.95
CA ALA A 442 -12.66 23.14 -8.85
C ALA A 442 -12.15 24.51 -9.30
N PHE A 443 -12.86 25.55 -8.91
CA PHE A 443 -12.44 26.93 -9.10
C PHE A 443 -12.76 27.70 -7.83
N HIS A 444 -11.84 28.58 -7.41
CA HIS A 444 -12.08 29.46 -6.28
C HIS A 444 -13.09 30.55 -6.66
N ASN A 445 -12.87 31.19 -7.81
CA ASN A 445 -13.73 32.21 -8.41
C ASN A 445 -13.81 31.98 -9.93
N GLU A 446 -14.93 32.33 -10.55
CA GLU A 446 -15.17 32.18 -12.00
C GLU A 446 -14.17 32.98 -12.86
N SER A 447 -13.61 34.06 -12.31
CA SER A 447 -12.59 34.90 -12.95
C SER A 447 -11.13 34.47 -12.67
N SER A 448 -10.92 33.35 -11.96
CA SER A 448 -9.57 32.86 -11.69
C SER A 448 -8.91 32.42 -12.99
N LYS A 449 -7.62 32.73 -13.14
CA LYS A 449 -6.79 32.21 -14.24
C LYS A 449 -6.23 30.83 -13.94
N THR A 450 -6.29 30.40 -12.68
CA THR A 450 -5.84 29.09 -12.22
C THR A 450 -7.04 28.16 -12.05
N PHE A 451 -6.94 26.97 -12.62
CA PHE A 451 -7.96 25.94 -12.56
C PHE A 451 -7.38 24.68 -11.95
N THR A 452 -8.14 24.03 -11.06
CA THR A 452 -7.74 22.77 -10.45
C THR A 452 -8.67 21.68 -10.94
N TYR A 453 -8.14 20.71 -11.65
CA TYR A 453 -8.84 19.51 -12.09
C TYR A 453 -8.50 18.35 -11.16
N VAL A 454 -9.46 17.47 -10.89
CA VAL A 454 -9.25 16.27 -10.08
C VAL A 454 -9.81 15.06 -10.81
N ALA A 455 -8.94 14.07 -10.99
CA ALA A 455 -9.27 12.74 -11.46
C ALA A 455 -9.42 11.80 -10.25
N ARG A 456 -10.57 11.13 -10.15
CA ARG A 456 -10.87 10.14 -9.11
C ARG A 456 -11.10 8.78 -9.73
N SER A 457 -10.37 7.77 -9.25
CA SER A 457 -10.57 6.39 -9.67
C SER A 457 -11.83 5.80 -9.02
N GLY A 458 -12.69 5.19 -9.83
CA GLY A 458 -13.81 4.38 -9.37
C GLY A 458 -13.45 2.90 -9.19
N THR A 459 -12.38 2.43 -9.85
CA THR A 459 -11.83 1.08 -9.65
C THR A 459 -11.13 0.94 -8.30
N TRP A 460 -10.37 1.96 -7.91
CA TRP A 460 -9.70 2.05 -6.62
C TRP A 460 -10.19 3.28 -5.86
N PRO A 461 -11.29 3.13 -5.08
CA PRO A 461 -11.80 4.22 -4.27
C PRO A 461 -10.72 4.73 -3.31
N GLY A 462 -10.44 6.02 -3.38
CA GLY A 462 -9.38 6.67 -2.61
C GLY A 462 -8.17 7.10 -3.44
N ALA A 463 -8.04 6.66 -4.70
CA ALA A 463 -7.02 7.19 -5.60
C ALA A 463 -7.47 8.50 -6.24
N PHE A 464 -6.71 9.56 -6.00
CA PHE A 464 -6.95 10.90 -6.51
C PHE A 464 -5.70 11.43 -7.20
N THR A 465 -5.89 12.15 -8.29
CA THR A 465 -4.84 12.94 -8.93
C THR A 465 -5.38 14.32 -9.21
N TYR A 466 -4.70 15.37 -8.73
CA TYR A 466 -5.03 16.74 -9.14
C TYR A 466 -4.14 17.17 -10.29
N ALA A 467 -4.60 18.11 -11.09
CA ALA A 467 -3.80 18.89 -12.03
C ALA A 467 -4.20 20.37 -11.92
N VAL A 468 -3.24 21.22 -11.61
CA VAL A 468 -3.40 22.68 -11.58
C VAL A 468 -2.85 23.24 -12.88
N THR A 469 -3.71 23.92 -13.64
CA THR A 469 -3.34 24.60 -14.87
C THR A 469 -3.50 26.11 -14.69
N GLU A 470 -2.61 26.88 -15.32
CA GLU A 470 -2.72 28.32 -15.38
C GLU A 470 -2.96 28.76 -16.83
N LEU A 471 -3.96 29.61 -17.04
CA LEU A 471 -4.36 30.04 -18.37
C LEU A 471 -3.20 30.75 -19.09
N GLY A 472 -2.70 30.15 -20.16
CA GLY A 472 -1.63 30.71 -21.00
C GLY A 472 -0.21 30.40 -20.52
N GLN A 473 -0.04 29.51 -19.55
CA GLN A 473 1.26 28.92 -19.22
C GLN A 473 1.33 27.48 -19.75
N PRO A 474 2.49 27.04 -20.26
CA PRO A 474 2.68 25.66 -20.62
C PRO A 474 2.68 24.78 -19.37
N GLY A 475 2.03 23.63 -19.50
CA GLY A 475 2.05 22.57 -18.51
C GLY A 475 1.06 22.68 -17.36
N SER A 476 1.21 21.73 -16.45
CA SER A 476 0.35 21.57 -15.30
C SER A 476 1.15 21.06 -14.11
N ARG A 477 0.84 21.57 -12.92
CA ARG A 477 1.35 20.99 -11.68
C ARG A 477 0.38 19.91 -11.25
N TYR A 478 0.79 18.66 -11.27
CA TYR A 478 -0.06 17.54 -10.91
C TYR A 478 0.60 16.68 -9.84
N GLN A 479 -0.22 15.98 -9.06
CA GLN A 479 0.24 15.02 -8.07
C GLN A 479 -0.84 13.97 -7.85
N SER A 480 -0.41 12.72 -7.67
CA SER A 480 -1.29 11.62 -7.29
C SER A 480 -1.11 11.26 -5.81
N VAL A 481 -2.21 10.89 -5.16
CA VAL A 481 -2.24 10.40 -3.78
C VAL A 481 -3.30 9.31 -3.63
N TYR A 482 -3.01 8.32 -2.80
CA TYR A 482 -4.02 7.33 -2.38
C TYR A 482 -4.45 7.58 -0.94
N ILE A 483 -5.74 7.78 -0.67
CA ILE A 483 -6.29 7.89 0.69
C ILE A 483 -7.54 7.00 0.76
N GLY A 484 -7.42 5.81 1.37
CA GLY A 484 -8.52 4.85 1.38
C GLY A 484 -8.22 3.54 2.08
N THR A 485 -9.07 2.54 1.88
CA THR A 485 -9.01 1.24 2.58
C THR A 485 -8.06 0.22 1.93
N GLY A 486 -7.44 0.57 0.79
CA GLY A 486 -6.61 -0.34 -0.02
C GLY A 486 -7.39 -1.46 -0.69
N LEU A 487 -8.72 -1.33 -0.82
CA LEU A 487 -9.60 -2.35 -1.39
C LEU A 487 -10.13 -1.95 -2.77
N LYS A 488 -9.96 -2.85 -3.74
CA LYS A 488 -10.53 -2.68 -5.09
C LYS A 488 -12.06 -2.64 -5.03
N SER A 489 -12.68 -1.81 -5.86
CA SER A 489 -14.13 -1.73 -6.00
C SER A 489 -14.68 -3.07 -6.52
N LEU A 490 -15.83 -3.49 -5.97
CA LEU A 490 -16.51 -4.72 -6.40
C LEU A 490 -17.60 -4.47 -7.46
N HIS A 491 -17.75 -3.21 -7.92
CA HIS A 491 -18.70 -2.82 -8.95
C HIS A 491 -20.16 -3.25 -8.63
N GLY A 492 -20.53 -3.22 -7.34
CA GLY A 492 -21.86 -3.63 -6.88
C GLY A 492 -22.08 -5.14 -6.80
N VAL A 493 -21.05 -5.96 -7.08
CA VAL A 493 -21.07 -7.41 -6.85
C VAL A 493 -20.58 -7.70 -5.44
N ASN A 494 -21.10 -8.77 -4.81
CA ASN A 494 -20.57 -9.24 -3.54
C ASN A 494 -19.28 -10.03 -3.77
N TYR A 495 -18.30 -9.84 -2.89
CA TYR A 495 -17.08 -10.65 -2.92
C TYR A 495 -17.46 -12.11 -2.67
N ALA A 496 -17.13 -12.97 -3.62
CA ALA A 496 -17.27 -14.41 -3.49
C ALA A 496 -15.88 -15.01 -3.20
N PRO A 497 -15.68 -15.67 -2.05
CA PRO A 497 -14.42 -16.35 -1.77
C PRO A 497 -14.19 -17.43 -2.82
N ARG A 498 -12.91 -17.70 -3.13
CA ARG A 498 -12.57 -18.75 -4.09
C ARG A 498 -13.05 -20.10 -3.54
N LEU A 499 -13.61 -20.91 -4.44
CA LEU A 499 -13.94 -22.30 -4.11
C LEU A 499 -12.64 -23.09 -3.91
N PRO A 500 -12.65 -24.11 -3.04
CA PRO A 500 -11.55 -25.04 -2.90
C PRO A 500 -11.15 -25.62 -4.27
N PRO A 501 -9.86 -26.00 -4.45
CA PRO A 501 -9.43 -26.67 -5.67
C PRO A 501 -10.27 -27.93 -5.92
N ARG A 502 -10.43 -28.29 -7.19
CA ARG A 502 -11.11 -29.54 -7.55
C ARG A 502 -10.33 -30.72 -6.96
N CYS A 503 -11.05 -31.74 -6.51
CA CYS A 503 -10.41 -33.01 -6.16
C CYS A 503 -9.63 -33.52 -7.37
N LEU A 504 -8.39 -33.95 -7.13
CA LEU A 504 -7.59 -34.59 -8.16
C LEU A 504 -8.30 -35.87 -8.61
N VAL A 505 -8.28 -36.10 -9.91
CA VAL A 505 -8.81 -37.34 -10.48
C VAL A 505 -7.72 -38.40 -10.31
N GLU A 506 -8.10 -39.54 -9.75
CA GLU A 506 -7.20 -40.68 -9.62
C GLU A 506 -6.71 -41.14 -11.00
N TYR A 507 -5.54 -41.78 -11.04
CA TYR A 507 -5.01 -42.33 -12.27
C TYR A 507 -6.00 -43.35 -12.85
N PRO A 508 -6.35 -43.28 -14.15
CA PRO A 508 -7.28 -44.22 -14.74
C PRO A 508 -6.66 -45.63 -14.73
N GLU A 509 -7.24 -46.55 -13.96
CA GLU A 509 -6.75 -47.95 -13.80
C GLU A 509 -6.86 -48.82 -15.08
N ILE A 510 -7.20 -48.23 -16.23
CA ILE A 510 -7.53 -48.95 -17.47
C ILE A 510 -6.28 -49.54 -18.13
N GLU A 511 -5.10 -48.97 -17.90
CA GLU A 511 -3.81 -49.41 -18.46
C GLU A 511 -2.83 -49.96 -17.41
N LEU A 512 -3.26 -50.06 -16.15
CA LEU A 512 -2.49 -50.76 -15.12
C LEU A 512 -2.60 -52.26 -15.35
N LEU A 513 -1.78 -52.79 -16.27
CA LEU A 513 -1.35 -54.17 -16.18
C LEU A 513 -0.57 -54.27 -14.87
N LEU A 514 -1.21 -54.76 -13.79
CA LEU A 514 -0.48 -55.31 -12.66
C LEU A 514 0.49 -56.34 -13.25
N GLN A 515 1.75 -55.94 -13.42
CA GLN A 515 2.80 -56.90 -13.71
C GLN A 515 2.71 -57.91 -12.58
N ARG A 516 2.54 -59.18 -12.95
CA ARG A 516 2.51 -60.27 -11.99
C ARG A 516 3.78 -60.13 -11.15
N ASP A 517 3.65 -60.06 -9.83
CA ASP A 517 4.83 -60.01 -8.94
C ASP A 517 5.83 -61.08 -9.41
N GLY A 518 7.10 -60.69 -9.54
CA GLY A 518 8.17 -61.58 -10.00
C GLY A 518 8.14 -62.87 -9.19
N THR A 519 8.12 -64.02 -9.86
CA THR A 519 8.18 -65.29 -9.14
C THR A 519 9.59 -65.49 -8.57
N ALA A 520 9.74 -66.28 -7.50
CA ALA A 520 11.05 -66.58 -6.92
C ALA A 520 12.04 -67.17 -7.96
N ASP A 521 11.51 -67.81 -9.00
CA ASP A 521 12.30 -68.34 -10.12
C ASP A 521 12.81 -67.21 -11.05
N ASP A 522 12.03 -66.15 -11.27
CA ASP A 522 12.45 -64.97 -12.06
C ASP A 522 13.53 -64.17 -11.32
N GLU A 523 13.46 -64.08 -9.98
CA GLU A 523 14.50 -63.44 -9.17
C GLU A 523 15.83 -64.23 -9.18
N LEU A 524 15.76 -65.56 -9.30
CA LEU A 524 16.94 -66.44 -9.37
C LEU A 524 17.68 -66.32 -10.71
N GLU A 525 17.01 -65.98 -11.81
CA GLU A 525 17.67 -65.73 -13.11
C GLU A 525 18.53 -64.46 -13.10
N TYR A 526 18.16 -63.47 -12.28
CA TYR A 526 18.93 -62.24 -12.09
C TYR A 526 19.90 -62.30 -10.91
N ALA A 527 19.99 -63.45 -10.21
CA ALA A 527 20.95 -63.63 -9.14
C ALA A 527 22.38 -63.54 -9.72
N PRO A 528 23.25 -62.66 -9.19
CA PRO A 528 24.61 -62.54 -9.68
C PRO A 528 25.34 -63.88 -9.52
N PRO A 529 26.17 -64.29 -10.51
CA PRO A 529 26.90 -65.55 -10.40
C PRO A 529 27.77 -65.52 -9.14
N PRO A 530 27.90 -66.66 -8.42
CA PRO A 530 28.63 -66.70 -7.17
C PRO A 530 30.08 -66.22 -7.39
N PRO A 531 30.64 -65.47 -6.42
CA PRO A 531 32.01 -64.96 -6.55
C PRO A 531 32.96 -66.13 -6.77
N LYS A 532 33.89 -65.98 -7.72
CA LYS A 532 34.93 -66.98 -7.97
C LYS A 532 35.72 -67.19 -6.67
N PRO A 533 36.00 -68.45 -6.28
CA PRO A 533 36.76 -68.71 -5.06
C PRO A 533 38.11 -68.02 -5.18
N GLU A 534 38.46 -67.24 -4.15
CA GLU A 534 39.81 -66.69 -4.00
C GLU A 534 40.78 -67.87 -3.96
N ALA A 535 41.71 -67.90 -4.91
CA ALA A 535 42.80 -68.85 -4.87
C ALA A 535 43.58 -68.55 -3.59
N SER A 536 43.56 -69.48 -2.64
CA SER A 536 44.38 -69.44 -1.46
C SER A 536 45.85 -69.42 -1.88
N GLU A 537 46.50 -68.26 -1.77
CA GLU A 537 47.94 -68.14 -1.70
C GLU A 537 48.40 -68.78 -0.38
N GLU A 538 48.59 -70.09 -0.38
CA GLU A 538 49.37 -70.81 0.62
C GLU A 538 49.61 -72.22 0.05
N GLU A 539 50.67 -72.36 -0.77
CA GLU A 539 51.50 -73.56 -0.92
C GLU A 539 52.64 -73.25 -1.94
N GLU A 540 53.55 -72.35 -1.55
CA GLU A 540 54.96 -72.49 -1.93
C GLU A 540 55.69 -73.06 -0.70
N GLU A 541 55.75 -74.37 -0.57
CA GLU A 541 56.84 -75.14 0.07
C GLU A 541 56.49 -76.64 0.03
N GLU A 542 56.83 -77.33 -1.06
CA GLU A 542 57.58 -78.60 -1.09
C GLU A 542 57.65 -79.22 -2.50
N GLU A 543 58.82 -79.79 -2.81
CA GLU A 543 59.30 -80.44 -4.07
C GLU A 543 59.90 -79.49 -5.13
N ALA A 544 61.22 -79.30 -5.22
CA ALA A 544 62.32 -80.25 -5.52
C ALA A 544 62.29 -80.83 -6.93
#